data_AF-A0A0D3B4T0-F1
#
_entry.id   AF-A0A0D3B4T0-F1
#
_cell.length_a   1.000
_cell.length_b   1.000
_cell.length_c   1.000
_cell.angle_alpha   90.00
_cell.angle_beta   90.00
_cell.angle_gamma   90.00
#
_symmetry.space_group_name_H-M   'P 1'
#
loop_
_entity.id
_entity.type
_entity.pdbx_description
1 polymer ?
#
loop_
_entity_poly.entity_id
_entity_poly.type
_entity_poly.pdbx_seq_one_letter_code
_entity_poly.pdbx_strand_id
1 'polypeptide(L)'
;MHYSGGVYDGPCGTSANHAATIVGYGTSQDGTKYWLAKNSWGETWGENGYIRIRRDVAWPQGICGVAQYAFYHTKEWISLIYS
;
A
#
# COMPACT_ATOMS: atom_id res chain seq x y z
N MET A 1 6.98 14.09 0.88
CA MET A 1 7.75 12.89 0.51
C MET A 1 8.21 13.02 -0.95
N HIS A 2 9.52 13.12 -1.19
CA HIS A 2 10.10 13.06 -2.54
C HIS A 2 10.44 11.61 -2.87
N TYR A 3 9.44 10.87 -3.36
CA TYR A 3 9.60 9.54 -3.91
C TYR A 3 9.37 9.60 -5.42
N SER A 4 10.24 8.97 -6.20
CA SER A 4 10.16 8.92 -7.65
C SER A 4 10.22 7.50 -8.22
N GLY A 5 10.65 6.51 -7.44
CA GLY A 5 10.68 5.12 -7.87
C GLY A 5 11.45 4.18 -6.94
N GLY A 6 11.33 2.88 -7.22
CA GLY A 6 11.98 1.81 -6.45
C GLY A 6 11.11 1.26 -5.32
N VAL A 7 11.62 0.27 -4.58
CA VAL A 7 10.95 -0.17 -3.35
C VAL A 7 11.38 0.77 -2.23
N TYR A 8 10.43 1.55 -1.71
CA TYR A 8 10.67 2.46 -0.60
C TYR A 8 10.94 1.69 0.70
N ASP A 9 12.12 1.95 1.26
CA ASP A 9 12.61 1.44 2.54
C ASP A 9 13.28 2.55 3.37
N GLY A 10 12.86 3.80 3.14
CA GLY A 10 13.40 4.97 3.80
C GLY A 10 12.82 5.21 5.20
N PRO A 11 13.37 6.19 5.94
CA PRO A 11 12.87 6.53 7.26
C PRO A 11 11.44 7.07 7.19
N CYS A 12 10.56 6.49 7.98
CA CYS A 12 9.25 7.05 8.28
C CYS A 12 8.79 6.63 9.68
N GLY A 13 8.02 7.50 10.33
CA GLY A 13 7.40 7.19 11.61
C GLY A 13 6.17 6.28 11.46
N THR A 14 5.60 5.88 12.60
CA THR A 14 4.36 5.10 12.67
C THR A 14 3.13 5.95 12.98
N SER A 15 3.29 7.27 13.14
CA SER A 15 2.15 8.19 13.28
C SER A 15 1.45 8.37 11.94
N ALA A 16 0.41 7.57 11.70
CA ALA A 16 -0.39 7.64 10.49
C ALA A 16 -1.03 9.03 10.33
N ASN A 17 -0.74 9.70 9.21
CA ASN A 17 -1.27 11.02 8.87
C ASN A 17 -1.84 11.11 7.45
N HIS A 18 -1.71 10.05 6.65
CA HIS A 18 -2.12 9.98 5.25
C HIS A 18 -2.65 8.58 4.94
N ALA A 19 -3.80 8.50 4.27
CA ALA A 19 -4.41 7.25 3.84
C ALA A 19 -4.13 6.99 2.37
N ALA A 20 -3.80 5.74 2.03
CA ALA A 20 -3.58 5.26 0.68
C ALA A 20 -4.20 3.86 0.52
N THR A 21 -4.39 3.43 -0.72
CA THR A 21 -5.03 2.14 -1.01
C THR A 21 -3.98 1.12 -1.44
N ILE A 22 -3.83 0.04 -0.68
CA ILE A 22 -3.07 -1.12 -1.17
C ILE A 22 -3.88 -1.79 -2.27
N VAL A 23 -3.30 -1.86 -3.47
CA VAL A 23 -3.93 -2.45 -4.67
C VAL A 23 -3.24 -3.75 -5.10
N GLY A 24 -2.14 -4.12 -4.46
CA GLY A 24 -1.42 -5.36 -4.75
C GLY A 24 -0.14 -5.50 -3.94
N TYR A 25 0.61 -6.54 -4.26
CA TYR A 25 1.92 -6.84 -3.71
C TYR A 25 2.79 -7.55 -4.75
N GLY A 26 4.09 -7.61 -4.52
CA GLY A 26 5.02 -8.30 -5.42
C GLY A 26 6.39 -8.50 -4.82
N THR A 27 7.32 -8.89 -5.68
CA THR A 27 8.74 -9.05 -5.39
C THR A 27 9.53 -8.39 -6.52
N SER A 28 10.46 -7.50 -6.21
CA SER A 28 11.34 -6.87 -7.21
C SER A 28 12.41 -7.84 -7.69
N GLN A 29 13.13 -7.44 -8.74
CA GLN A 29 14.17 -8.26 -9.38
C GLN A 29 15.30 -8.68 -8.42
N ASP A 30 15.57 -7.88 -7.40
CA ASP A 30 16.56 -8.14 -6.34
C ASP A 30 16.02 -9.02 -5.19
N GLY A 31 14.77 -9.50 -5.30
CA GLY A 31 14.12 -10.30 -4.26
C GLY A 31 13.40 -9.49 -3.18
N THR A 32 13.42 -8.15 -3.23
CA THR A 32 12.74 -7.33 -2.22
C THR A 32 11.22 -7.40 -2.38
N LYS A 33 10.52 -7.85 -1.33
CA LYS A 33 9.06 -7.91 -1.30
C LYS A 33 8.47 -6.52 -1.07
N TYR A 34 7.37 -6.21 -1.74
CA TYR A 34 6.70 -4.91 -1.60
C TYR A 34 5.17 -5.00 -1.57
N TRP A 35 4.55 -4.01 -0.93
CA TRP A 35 3.17 -3.59 -1.13
C TRP A 35 3.11 -2.58 -2.27
N LEU A 36 2.12 -2.67 -3.15
CA LEU A 36 1.82 -1.64 -4.16
C LEU A 36 0.65 -0.79 -3.66
N ALA A 37 0.91 0.48 -3.39
CA ALA A 37 -0.09 1.43 -2.92
C ALA A 37 -0.40 2.47 -4.00
N LYS A 38 -1.68 2.69 -4.28
CA LYS A 38 -2.18 3.83 -5.06
C LYS A 38 -2.26 5.06 -4.16
N ASN A 39 -1.59 6.13 -4.55
CA ASN A 39 -1.59 7.40 -3.84
C ASN A 39 -2.60 8.40 -4.45
N SER A 40 -2.81 9.53 -3.77
CA SER A 40 -3.76 10.59 -4.14
C SER A 40 -3.08 11.93 -4.48
N TRP A 41 -1.79 11.92 -4.83
CA TRP A 41 -1.00 13.13 -5.12
C TRP A 41 -0.75 13.38 -6.61
N GLY A 42 -1.56 12.77 -7.49
CA GLY A 42 -1.44 12.89 -8.94
C GLY A 42 -0.42 11.92 -9.56
N GLU A 43 -0.51 11.76 -10.88
CA GLU A 43 0.28 10.79 -11.64
C GLU A 43 1.74 11.20 -11.81
N THR A 44 2.05 12.49 -11.67
CA THR A 44 3.43 13.00 -11.75
C THR A 44 4.28 12.64 -10.53
N TRP A 45 3.64 12.14 -9.47
CA TRP A 45 4.31 11.73 -8.25
C TRP A 45 4.62 10.22 -8.27
N GLY A 46 5.80 9.83 -7.80
CA GLY A 46 6.18 8.42 -7.69
C GLY A 46 6.16 7.68 -9.03
N GLU A 47 5.69 6.44 -9.01
CA GLU A 47 5.62 5.59 -10.19
C GLU A 47 4.22 5.70 -10.79
N ASN A 48 3.96 6.77 -11.56
CA ASN A 48 2.64 7.08 -12.12
C ASN A 48 1.52 7.20 -11.06
N GLY A 49 1.81 7.84 -9.93
CA GLY A 49 0.89 7.97 -8.80
C GLY A 49 0.91 6.81 -7.80
N TYR A 50 1.80 5.83 -7.99
CA TYR A 50 1.94 4.67 -7.09
C TYR A 50 3.25 4.72 -6.31
N ILE A 51 3.28 3.97 -5.22
CA ILE A 51 4.48 3.69 -4.44
C ILE A 51 4.58 2.19 -4.15
N ARG A 52 5.79 1.65 -4.24
CA ARG A 52 6.11 0.32 -3.72
C ARG A 52 6.74 0.48 -2.35
N ILE A 53 6.13 -0.10 -1.33
CA ILE A 53 6.58 0.01 0.08
C ILE A 53 7.14 -1.35 0.51
N ARG A 54 8.34 -1.39 1.10
CA ARG A 54 8.95 -2.66 1.54
C ARG A 54 8.01 -3.43 2.48
N ARG A 55 7.81 -4.71 2.17
CA ARG A 55 6.93 -5.64 2.87
C ARG A 55 7.76 -6.69 3.61
N ASP A 56 7.15 -7.36 4.59
CA ASP A 56 7.77 -8.40 5.42
C ASP A 56 9.02 -7.89 6.17
N VAL A 57 8.92 -6.71 6.76
CA VAL A 57 9.95 -6.14 7.65
C VAL A 57 9.77 -6.62 9.09
N ALA A 58 10.82 -6.52 9.91
CA ALA A 58 10.79 -6.96 11.31
C ALA A 58 9.80 -6.19 12.21
N TRP A 59 9.41 -4.97 11.81
CA TRP A 59 8.49 -4.13 12.56
C TRP A 59 7.03 -4.56 12.30
N PRO A 60 6.25 -4.91 13.34
CA PRO A 60 4.87 -5.42 13.15
C PRO A 60 3.93 -4.38 12.52
N GLN A 61 4.22 -3.09 12.68
CA GLN A 61 3.46 -2.01 12.05
C GLN A 61 3.72 -1.89 10.53
N GLY A 62 4.75 -2.55 10.02
CA GLY A 62 5.26 -2.37 8.66
C GLY A 62 5.93 -1.01 8.45
N ILE A 63 6.56 -0.83 7.29
CA ILE A 63 7.11 0.46 6.89
C ILE A 63 6.00 1.51 6.86
N CYS A 64 6.24 2.65 7.53
CA CYS A 64 5.34 3.80 7.65
C CYS A 64 4.00 3.49 8.33
N GLY A 65 3.94 2.39 9.08
CA GLY A 65 2.70 2.01 9.75
C GLY A 65 1.64 1.44 8.81
N VAL A 66 2.03 0.98 7.61
CA VAL A 66 1.12 0.46 6.57
C VAL A 66 0.24 -0.70 7.05
N ALA A 67 0.66 -1.42 8.09
CA ALA A 67 -0.08 -2.54 8.67
C ALA A 67 -0.82 -2.20 9.99
N GLN A 68 -0.86 -0.93 10.42
CA GLN A 68 -1.54 -0.54 11.67
C GLN A 68 -3.06 -0.39 11.51
N TYR A 69 -3.49 0.29 10.45
CA TYR A 69 -4.89 0.64 10.23
C TYR A 69 -5.27 0.31 8.78
N ALA A 70 -5.88 -0.84 8.57
CA ALA A 70 -6.32 -1.30 7.26
C ALA A 70 -7.82 -1.65 7.29
N PHE A 71 -8.54 -1.15 6.30
CA PHE A 71 -9.98 -1.36 6.15
C PHE A 71 -10.28 -1.77 4.71
N TYR A 72 -11.28 -2.60 4.52
CA TYR A 72 -11.77 -3.00 3.21
C TYR A 72 -13.30 -3.06 3.23
N HIS A 73 -13.89 -2.83 2.06
CA HIS A 73 -15.34 -2.92 1.89
C HIS A 73 -15.71 -4.38 1.58
N THR A 74 -16.80 -4.86 2.17
CA THR A 74 -17.45 -6.11 1.78
C THR A 74 -18.61 -5.79 0.82
N LYS A 75 -18.90 -6.72 -0.10
CA LYS A 75 -20.10 -6.65 -0.94
C LYS A 75 -20.82 -7.99 -0.82
N GLU A 76 -22.02 -7.97 -0.26
CA GLU A 76 -22.89 -9.14 -0.16
C GLU A 76 -23.74 -9.26 -1.43
N TRP A 77 -23.83 -10.48 -1.96
CA TRP A 77 -24.73 -10.79 -3.07
C TRP A 77 -26.03 -11.34 -2.49
N ILE A 78 -27.07 -10.51 -2.41
CA ILE A 78 -28.41 -11.00 -2.10
C ILE A 78 -28.90 -11.76 -3.33
N SER A 79 -28.96 -13.09 -3.21
CA SER A 79 -29.63 -13.92 -4.20
C SER A 79 -31.12 -13.67 -4.07
N LEU A 80 -31.71 -12.90 -5.00
CA LEU A 80 -33.16 -12.88 -5.16
C LEU A 80 -33.56 -14.24 -5.72
N ILE A 81 -33.91 -15.17 -4.83
CA ILE A 81 -34.60 -16.39 -5.21
C ILE A 81 -35.99 -15.92 -5.65
N TYR A 82 -36.24 -15.94 -6.96
CA TYR A 82 -37.58 -15.76 -7.52
C TYR A 82 -38.50 -16.83 -6.91
N SER A 83 -39.56 -16.40 -6.24
CA SER A 83 -40.75 -17.21 -5.93
C SER A 83 -41.78 -17.07 -7.03
#